data_AF-A0A2H5Y9S9-F1
#
_entry.id   AF-A0A2H5Y9S9-F1
#
_cell.length_a   1.000
_cell.length_b   1.000
_cell.length_c   1.000
_cell.angle_alpha   90.00
_cell.angle_beta   90.00
_cell.angle_gamma   90.00
#
_symmetry.space_group_name_H-M   'P 1'
#
loop_
_entity.id
_entity.type
_entity.pdbx_description
1 polymer ?
#
loop_
_entity_poly.entity_id
_entity_poly.type
_entity_poly.pdbx_seq_one_letter_code
_entity_poly.pdbx_strand_id
1 'polypeptide(L)'
;MPGFQDRLPEEEVDRLLAYLRTLEGPPTFHRTPSPPDPAAVARGRALFRERCESCHLDGGRKPGVGLGFEPPAPVLADEVRRHTPAFIARQIREGGGQMPAIGGDLTDAQVADLIAYLSALALESGGRR
;
A
#
# COMPACT_ATOMS: atom_id res chain seq x y z
N MET A 1 -19.98 6.87 -13.72
CA MET A 1 -20.48 8.14 -13.18
C MET A 1 -20.71 9.10 -14.35
N PRO A 2 -21.85 9.79 -14.45
CA PRO A 2 -22.04 10.81 -15.48
C PRO A 2 -21.02 11.93 -15.29
N GLY A 3 -20.50 12.47 -16.40
CA GLY A 3 -19.52 13.55 -16.36
C GLY A 3 -20.15 14.88 -15.96
N PHE A 4 -19.33 15.78 -15.43
CA PHE A 4 -19.78 17.07 -14.91
C PHE A 4 -20.02 18.14 -15.99
N GLN A 5 -19.74 17.83 -17.26
CA GLN A 5 -19.83 18.79 -18.37
C GLN A 5 -21.24 19.39 -18.58
N ASP A 6 -22.29 18.65 -18.20
CA ASP A 6 -23.68 19.13 -18.32
C ASP A 6 -24.15 19.86 -17.04
N ARG A 7 -23.29 19.98 -16.03
CA ARG A 7 -23.62 20.53 -14.69
C ARG A 7 -22.73 21.69 -14.28
N LEU A 8 -21.59 21.89 -14.95
CA LEU A 8 -20.66 22.97 -14.69
C LEU A 8 -20.32 23.67 -16.02
N PRO A 9 -20.37 25.02 -16.08
CA PRO A 9 -19.87 25.74 -17.23
C PRO A 9 -18.36 25.51 -17.40
N GLU A 10 -17.85 25.58 -18.63
CA GLU A 10 -16.44 25.31 -18.96
C GLU A 10 -15.47 26.14 -18.09
N GLU A 11 -15.81 27.41 -17.84
CA GLU A 11 -14.99 28.30 -17.01
C GLU A 11 -14.91 27.87 -15.53
N GLU A 12 -15.91 27.16 -15.02
CA GLU A 12 -15.88 26.61 -13.68
C GLU A 12 -15.05 25.33 -13.61
N VAL A 13 -15.05 24.54 -14.68
CA VAL A 13 -14.10 23.42 -14.85
C VAL A 13 -12.67 23.95 -14.86
N ASP A 14 -12.40 25.03 -15.60
CA ASP A 14 -11.07 25.63 -15.67
C ASP A 14 -10.60 26.21 -14.33
N ARG A 15 -11.50 26.86 -13.57
CA ARG A 15 -11.19 27.33 -12.21
C ARG A 15 -10.90 26.18 -11.25
N LEU A 16 -11.65 25.07 -11.34
CA LEU A 16 -11.39 23.86 -10.56
C LEU A 16 -10.03 23.26 -10.94
N LEU A 17 -9.72 23.13 -12.23
CA LEU A 17 -8.42 22.63 -12.70
C LEU A 17 -7.27 23.53 -12.24
N ALA A 18 -7.43 24.85 -12.30
CA ALA A 18 -6.44 25.80 -11.79
C ALA A 18 -6.24 25.65 -10.27
N TYR A 19 -7.32 25.55 -9.50
CA TYR A 19 -7.26 25.33 -8.06
C TYR A 19 -6.58 24.00 -7.71
N LEU A 20 -6.95 22.90 -8.37
CA LEU A 20 -6.32 21.58 -8.16
C LEU A 20 -4.81 21.63 -8.41
N ARG A 21 -4.36 22.32 -9.46
CA ARG A 21 -2.92 22.53 -9.73
C ARG A 21 -2.21 23.32 -8.63
N THR A 22 -2.91 24.19 -7.89
CA THR A 22 -2.31 24.87 -6.73
C THR A 22 -2.21 23.98 -5.49
N LEU A 23 -3.03 22.92 -5.42
CA LEU A 23 -2.97 21.92 -4.36
C LEU A 23 -1.94 20.83 -4.64
N GLU A 24 -1.58 20.64 -5.91
CA GLU A 24 -0.49 19.77 -6.31
C GLU A 24 0.85 20.37 -5.86
N GLY A 25 1.51 19.71 -4.90
CA GLY A 25 2.92 19.99 -4.60
C GLY A 25 3.81 19.71 -5.81
N PRO A 26 5.13 20.03 -5.75
CA PRO A 26 6.06 19.63 -6.81
C PRO A 26 5.84 18.14 -7.10
N PRO A 27 5.82 17.71 -8.38
CA PRO A 27 5.67 16.30 -8.70
C PRO A 27 6.74 15.58 -7.89
N THR A 28 6.29 14.83 -6.89
CA THR A 28 7.17 13.85 -6.25
C THR A 28 7.33 12.83 -7.35
N PHE A 29 8.36 13.03 -8.17
CA PHE A 29 8.74 12.10 -9.20
C PHE A 29 8.64 10.73 -8.55
N HIS A 30 7.83 9.85 -9.11
CA HIS A 30 7.89 8.43 -8.82
C HIS A 30 9.33 8.04 -9.12
N ARG A 31 10.20 8.20 -8.12
CA ARG A 31 11.56 7.72 -8.14
C ARG A 31 11.36 6.27 -8.48
N THR A 32 11.87 5.85 -9.65
CA THR A 32 11.86 4.44 -10.06
C THR A 32 12.23 3.67 -8.80
N PRO A 33 11.34 2.83 -8.24
CA PRO A 33 11.59 2.29 -6.92
C PRO A 33 12.93 1.59 -6.97
N SER A 34 13.91 2.10 -6.22
CA SER A 34 15.17 1.37 -6.08
C SER A 34 14.79 0.00 -5.52
N PRO A 35 15.38 -1.09 -6.05
CA PRO A 35 15.20 -2.40 -5.45
C PRO A 35 15.48 -2.29 -3.94
N PRO A 36 14.60 -2.86 -3.09
CA PRO A 36 14.80 -2.82 -1.66
C PRO A 36 16.08 -3.58 -1.27
N ASP A 37 16.73 -3.15 -0.19
CA ASP A 37 17.90 -3.83 0.36
C ASP A 37 17.57 -5.30 0.69
N PRO A 38 18.28 -6.29 0.12
CA PRO A 38 18.04 -7.70 0.39
C PRO A 38 18.08 -8.08 1.87
N ALA A 39 18.92 -7.42 2.67
CA ALA A 39 18.99 -7.68 4.11
C ALA A 39 17.72 -7.19 4.83
N ALA A 40 17.22 -6.00 4.47
CA ALA A 40 15.94 -5.48 4.95
C ALA A 40 14.76 -6.37 4.53
N VAL A 41 14.76 -6.85 3.27
CA VAL A 41 13.75 -7.81 2.77
C VAL A 41 13.76 -9.10 3.60
N ALA A 42 14.94 -9.63 3.95
CA ALA A 42 15.05 -10.85 4.74
C ALA A 42 14.51 -10.67 6.16
N ARG A 43 14.87 -9.56 6.84
CA ARG A 43 14.33 -9.22 8.18
C ARG A 43 12.83 -9.00 8.14
N GLY A 44 12.34 -8.25 7.14
CA GLY A 44 10.92 -8.00 6.93
C GLY A 44 10.13 -9.27 6.68
N ARG A 45 10.69 -10.21 5.91
CA ARG A 45 10.07 -11.52 5.69
C ARG A 45 9.96 -12.33 6.98
N ALA A 46 10.96 -12.30 7.85
CA ALA A 46 10.88 -13.00 9.14
C ALA A 46 9.75 -12.40 10.00
N LEU A 47 9.73 -11.07 10.13
CA LEU A 47 8.72 -10.37 10.90
C LEU A 47 7.29 -10.55 10.33
N PHE A 48 7.16 -10.61 9.00
CA PHE A 48 5.89 -10.88 8.34
C PHE A 48 5.30 -12.24 8.74
N ARG A 49 6.12 -13.29 8.80
CA ARG A 49 5.66 -14.63 9.20
C ARG A 49 5.12 -14.64 10.63
N GLU A 50 5.76 -13.88 11.51
CA GLU A 50 5.38 -13.80 12.91
C GLU A 50 4.10 -12.98 13.14
N ARG A 51 3.90 -11.90 12.37
CA ARG A 51 2.88 -10.88 12.68
C ARG A 51 1.73 -10.80 11.69
N CYS A 52 1.92 -11.21 10.44
CA CYS A 52 1.00 -10.91 9.34
C CYS A 52 0.43 -12.16 8.66
N GLU A 53 1.20 -13.26 8.63
CA GLU A 53 0.88 -14.43 7.80
C GLU A 53 -0.34 -15.23 8.26
N SER A 54 -0.81 -15.02 9.50
CA SER A 54 -2.07 -15.61 10.00
C SER A 54 -3.29 -15.13 9.22
N CYS A 55 -3.23 -13.91 8.65
CA CYS A 55 -4.31 -13.33 7.85
C CYS A 55 -3.91 -13.13 6.38
N HIS A 56 -2.67 -12.72 6.12
CA HIS A 56 -2.15 -12.45 4.79
C HIS A 56 -1.34 -13.64 4.25
N LEU A 57 -2.06 -14.59 3.69
CA LEU A 57 -1.56 -15.92 3.34
C LEU A 57 -0.50 -15.92 2.23
N ASP A 58 0.30 -17.00 2.19
CA ASP A 58 1.31 -17.24 1.16
C ASP A 58 2.34 -16.09 1.05
N GLY A 59 2.79 -15.60 2.21
CA GLY A 59 3.64 -14.42 2.29
C GLY A 59 3.00 -13.14 1.72
N GLY A 60 1.67 -13.02 1.73
CA GLY A 60 0.92 -11.89 1.18
C GLY A 60 0.52 -12.03 -0.31
N ARG A 61 0.74 -13.20 -0.93
CA ARG A 61 0.44 -13.46 -2.35
C ARG A 61 -1.00 -13.92 -2.60
N LYS A 62 -1.69 -14.42 -1.57
CA LYS A 62 -3.05 -14.94 -1.69
C LYS A 62 -4.01 -14.18 -0.80
N PRO A 63 -5.29 -14.08 -1.20
CA PRO A 63 -6.31 -13.53 -0.31
C PRO A 63 -6.47 -14.42 0.93
N GLY A 64 -6.73 -13.80 2.06
CA GLY A 64 -7.00 -14.48 3.35
C GLY A 64 -8.40 -15.08 3.41
N VAL A 65 -8.71 -16.00 2.50
CA VAL A 65 -10.00 -16.69 2.43
C VAL A 65 -10.14 -17.76 3.50
N GLY A 66 -11.37 -18.03 3.96
CA GLY A 66 -11.64 -19.08 4.95
C GLY A 66 -11.33 -18.69 6.40
N LEU A 67 -11.05 -17.41 6.67
CA LEU A 67 -10.68 -16.89 7.99
C LEU A 67 -11.86 -16.21 8.72
N GLY A 68 -13.06 -16.23 8.13
CA GLY A 68 -14.30 -15.77 8.78
C GLY A 68 -14.57 -14.26 8.71
N PHE A 69 -13.81 -13.51 7.92
CA PHE A 69 -14.02 -12.08 7.68
C PHE A 69 -14.26 -11.78 6.19
N GLU A 70 -15.20 -10.87 5.90
CA GLU A 70 -15.56 -10.42 4.53
C GLU A 70 -15.48 -8.89 4.44
N PRO A 71 -14.74 -8.31 3.47
CA PRO A 71 -13.94 -8.99 2.46
C PRO A 71 -12.73 -9.73 3.05
N PRO A 72 -12.21 -10.76 2.36
CA PRO A 72 -10.99 -11.45 2.78
C PRO A 72 -9.82 -10.48 2.80
N ALA A 73 -8.78 -10.83 3.56
CA ALA A 73 -7.57 -10.03 3.63
C ALA A 73 -6.98 -9.94 2.21
N PRO A 74 -6.63 -8.73 1.73
CA PRO A 74 -6.26 -8.54 0.34
C PRO A 74 -4.91 -9.18 0.01
N VAL A 75 -4.69 -9.41 -1.28
CA VAL A 75 -3.36 -9.73 -1.83
C VAL A 75 -2.48 -8.49 -1.67
N LEU A 76 -1.49 -8.57 -0.78
CA LEU A 76 -0.68 -7.41 -0.41
C LEU A 76 0.21 -6.92 -1.55
N ALA A 77 0.63 -7.80 -2.46
CA ALA A 77 1.38 -7.40 -3.65
C ALA A 77 0.63 -6.33 -4.46
N ASP A 78 -0.69 -6.41 -4.51
CA ASP A 78 -1.54 -5.48 -5.24
C ASP A 78 -1.76 -4.18 -4.46
N GLU A 79 -1.96 -4.28 -3.14
CA GLU A 79 -2.13 -3.10 -2.27
C GLU A 79 -0.89 -2.22 -2.23
N VAL A 80 0.30 -2.82 -2.18
CA VAL A 80 1.57 -2.10 -2.19
C VAL A 80 1.75 -1.27 -3.46
N ARG A 81 1.17 -1.70 -4.59
CA ARG A 81 1.19 -0.92 -5.85
C ARG A 81 0.18 0.23 -5.87
N ARG A 82 -0.90 0.13 -5.08
CA ARG A 82 -1.97 1.13 -5.02
C ARG A 82 -1.73 2.22 -3.98
N HIS A 83 -0.84 1.98 -3.04
CA HIS A 83 -0.67 2.83 -1.86
C HIS A 83 0.77 3.28 -1.65
N THR A 84 0.93 4.38 -0.92
CA THR A 84 2.26 4.91 -0.56
C THR A 84 2.87 4.12 0.60
N PRO A 85 4.20 4.09 0.75
CA PRO A 85 4.86 3.51 1.92
C PRO A 85 4.34 4.08 3.25
N ALA A 86 4.02 5.39 3.29
CA ALA A 86 3.46 6.04 4.46
C ALA A 86 2.05 5.51 4.81
N PHE A 87 1.22 5.25 3.80
CA PHE A 87 -0.09 4.62 4.01
C PHE A 87 0.07 3.20 4.56
N ILE A 88 0.98 2.40 3.99
CA ILE A 88 1.25 1.03 4.45
C ILE A 88 1.80 1.04 5.88
N ALA A 89 2.73 1.94 6.21
CA ALA A 89 3.28 2.10 7.56
C ALA A 89 2.17 2.39 8.58
N ARG A 90 1.26 3.32 8.24
CA ARG A 90 0.11 3.65 9.08
C ARG A 90 -0.80 2.45 9.26
N GLN A 91 -1.12 1.73 8.19
CA GLN A 91 -1.97 0.54 8.25
C GLN A 91 -1.36 -0.56 9.14
N ILE A 92 -0.03 -0.74 9.13
CA ILE A 92 0.66 -1.69 10.01
C ILE A 92 0.52 -1.27 11.48
N ARG A 93 0.73 0.03 11.78
CA ARG A 93 0.74 0.55 13.16
C ARG A 93 -0.65 0.65 13.76
N GLU A 94 -1.59 1.17 12.99
CA GLU A 94 -2.91 1.59 13.46
C GLU A 94 -4.02 0.62 13.03
N GLY A 95 -3.74 -0.29 12.10
CA GLY A 95 -4.77 -1.12 11.48
C GLY A 95 -5.68 -0.33 10.54
N GLY A 96 -6.82 -0.91 10.20
CA GLY A 96 -7.88 -0.26 9.43
C GLY A 96 -8.90 -1.26 8.88
N GLY A 97 -10.18 -0.89 8.91
CA GLY A 97 -11.28 -1.79 8.55
C GLY A 97 -11.30 -3.01 9.49
N GLN A 98 -11.11 -4.20 8.92
CA GLN A 98 -11.02 -5.46 9.68
C GLN A 98 -9.58 -5.80 10.10
N MET A 99 -8.57 -5.07 9.63
CA MET A 99 -7.17 -5.29 10.02
C MET A 99 -6.93 -4.66 11.40
N PRO A 100 -6.54 -5.43 12.43
CA PRO A 100 -6.23 -4.87 13.74
C PRO A 100 -4.90 -4.10 13.73
N ALA A 101 -4.69 -3.25 14.73
CA ALA A 101 -3.41 -2.61 14.99
C ALA A 101 -2.40 -3.66 15.50
N ILE A 102 -1.54 -4.16 14.61
CA ILE A 102 -0.54 -5.20 14.93
C ILE A 102 0.88 -4.66 15.15
N GLY A 103 1.09 -3.37 14.83
CA GLY A 103 2.42 -2.75 14.78
C GLY A 103 2.70 -1.75 15.90
N GLY A 104 1.91 -1.73 16.96
CA GLY A 104 2.06 -0.77 18.06
C GLY A 104 3.38 -0.92 18.83
N ASP A 105 3.95 -2.11 18.86
CA ASP A 105 5.24 -2.45 19.48
C ASP A 105 6.42 -2.45 18.47
N LEU A 106 6.15 -2.22 17.18
CA LEU A 106 7.19 -2.24 16.15
C LEU A 106 7.95 -0.92 16.09
N THR A 107 9.27 -1.01 16.10
CA THR A 107 10.17 0.12 15.82
C THR A 107 10.04 0.61 14.39
N ASP A 108 10.46 1.84 14.12
CA ASP A 108 10.49 2.41 12.77
C ASP A 108 11.33 1.57 11.80
N ALA A 109 12.44 1.01 12.27
CA ALA A 109 13.29 0.11 11.49
C ALA A 109 12.55 -1.18 11.11
N GLN A 110 11.79 -1.77 12.04
CA GLN A 110 11.00 -2.98 11.77
C GLN A 110 9.86 -2.73 10.78
N VAL A 111 9.19 -1.58 10.88
CA VAL A 111 8.16 -1.19 9.91
C VAL A 111 8.78 -0.93 8.53
N ALA A 112 9.96 -0.31 8.47
CA ALA A 112 10.70 -0.13 7.22
C ALA A 112 11.11 -1.47 6.59
N ASP A 113 11.58 -2.44 7.39
CA ASP A 113 11.92 -3.78 6.93
C ASP A 113 10.68 -4.51 6.36
N LEU A 114 9.51 -4.41 7.02
CA LEU A 114 8.25 -4.94 6.49
C LEU A 114 7.88 -4.32 5.15
N ILE A 115 7.98 -3.00 5.02
CA ILE A 115 7.71 -2.29 3.77
C ILE A 115 8.69 -2.71 2.67
N ALA A 116 9.97 -2.93 3.01
CA ALA A 116 10.96 -3.44 2.07
C ALA A 116 10.57 -4.83 1.54
N TYR A 117 10.16 -5.74 2.42
CA TYR A 117 9.66 -7.07 2.04
C TYR A 117 8.43 -6.98 1.12
N LEU A 118 7.44 -6.17 1.50
CA LEU A 118 6.22 -5.98 0.73
C LEU A 118 6.46 -5.32 -0.64
N SER A 119 7.45 -4.42 -0.72
CA SER A 119 7.89 -3.82 -1.98
C SER A 119 8.56 -4.84 -2.91
N ALA A 120 9.42 -5.70 -2.37
CA ALA A 120 10.04 -6.80 -3.12
C ALA A 120 8.97 -7.76 -3.68
N LEU A 121 8.00 -8.12 -2.85
CA LEU A 121 6.85 -8.95 -3.23
C LEU A 121 6.08 -8.38 -4.43
N ALA A 122 5.86 -7.06 -4.45
CA ALA A 122 5.15 -6.38 -5.52
C ALA A 122 5.93 -6.36 -6.84
N LEU A 123 7.27 -6.23 -6.77
CA LEU A 123 8.16 -6.27 -7.94
C LEU A 123 8.20 -7.68 -8.58
N GLU A 124 8.30 -8.73 -7.76
CA GLU A 124 8.31 -10.13 -8.21
C GLU A 124 7.02 -10.51 -8.95
N SER A 125 5.87 -10.02 -8.45
CA SER A 125 4.55 -10.33 -9.01
C SER A 125 4.29 -9.61 -10.34
N GLY A 126 4.99 -8.50 -10.63
CA GLY A 126 4.87 -7.75 -11.88
C GLY A 126 5.72 -8.29 -13.03
N GLY A 127 6.79 -9.04 -12.73
CA GLY A 127 7.73 -9.58 -13.71
C GLY A 127 7.34 -10.94 -14.33
N ARG A 128 6.21 -11.51 -13.92
CA ARG A 128 5.75 -12.83 -14.36
C ARG A 128 4.58 -12.68 -15.36
N ARG A 129 4.89 -12.19 -16.56
CA ARG A 129 4.01 -12.22 -17.74
C ARG A 129 4.69 -12.97 -18.87
#